data_AF-A0A2D7UVN9-F1
#
_entry.id   AF-A0A2D7UVN9-F1
#
_cell.length_a   1.000
_cell.length_b   1.000
_cell.length_c   1.000
_cell.angle_alpha   90.00
_cell.angle_beta   90.00
_cell.angle_gamma   90.00
#
_symmetry.space_group_name_H-M   'P 1'
#
loop_
_entity.id
_entity.type
_entity.pdbx_description
1 polymer ?
#
loop_
_entity_poly.entity_id
_entity_poly.type
_entity_poly.pdbx_seq_one_letter_code
_entity_poly.pdbx_strand_id
1 'polypeptide(L)'
;MQGLRDMLDQLRERREEMLDQFDLGGIYDEINETLDDVVAEERDAIEDHVADTAASGDQRANDIAEASSIDKNLQLDMLPPDLAGKVKGLQSYEFMSPEARQQFDELIERLKKEVAQSQFDQMAGAMGQMQPEDLAPMKDMMAELNQMIEQRNQGEEPDFEGFMDRHGDFFPENPESLDELLEIMAERMAAMQAMMNSLTPEQRQQLQELSAQLMDDMDLQWQTQQLAQHLQEAFPDMNWDANYEFGGDQQLNMPEATDVMQQLGDLDSLQQMLQNASNPSALAEVDPQRVEELLGRESAEALQRMSEMARLLEENGLAQNTEGRLELTPRALRAIGQNALGDLFNKLMDDKIGSHRINRTGVGHERAYETKPYEFGDNFNLNIEQTVRNAISRNGQGTPVGLTPDDFEIERTEMTTRASTVLMLDLSLSMPMRDNFLPAKKVTMALHSLISSQYPRDYLGLVGFAESAFEFNAPQLPEVSWDYAYGTNMQHGFMIARRLLARQSGTKQIIMITDGEPTAHIGPNGRPYFNYPPAPETIEATLKEVARATKEDIRINIFMLDPNNYLRQFVEKMTQMNGGRAFFTSPQNLGDYVLVDFLEHRRRLSATGRF
;
A
#
# COMPACT_ATOMS: atom_id res chain seq x y z
N MET A 1 -6.12 -6.68 -12.29
CA MET A 1 -6.47 -5.37 -11.72
C MET A 1 -5.27 -4.98 -10.90
N GLN A 2 -4.67 -3.85 -11.24
CA GLN A 2 -3.62 -3.24 -10.45
C GLN A 2 -4.17 -2.94 -9.05
N GLY A 3 -3.46 -3.36 -8.01
CA GLY A 3 -3.85 -3.12 -6.63
C GLY A 3 -3.39 -1.75 -6.12
N LEU A 4 -3.94 -1.31 -4.99
CA LEU A 4 -3.49 -0.09 -4.30
C LEU A 4 -1.98 -0.10 -4.01
N ARG A 5 -1.43 -1.27 -3.68
CA ARG A 5 0.01 -1.43 -3.45
C ARG A 5 0.82 -1.17 -4.72
N ASP A 6 0.38 -1.70 -5.85
CA ASP A 6 1.06 -1.51 -7.14
C ASP A 6 1.02 -0.02 -7.55
N MET A 7 -0.09 0.68 -7.26
CA MET A 7 -0.19 2.13 -7.49
C MET A 7 0.73 2.93 -6.58
N LEU A 8 0.82 2.58 -5.30
CA LEU A 8 1.75 3.21 -4.35
C LEU A 8 3.22 2.99 -4.76
N ASP A 9 3.55 1.80 -5.25
CA ASP A 9 4.89 1.50 -5.74
C ASP A 9 5.17 2.30 -7.03
N GLN A 10 4.20 2.45 -7.94
CA GLN A 10 4.32 3.30 -9.14
C GLN A 10 4.47 4.80 -8.81
N LEU A 11 3.77 5.31 -7.79
CA LEU A 11 3.94 6.69 -7.32
C LEU A 11 5.36 6.94 -6.81
N ARG A 12 5.91 5.99 -6.03
CA ARG A 12 7.28 6.08 -5.54
C ARG A 12 8.30 6.04 -6.65
N GLU A 13 8.16 5.11 -7.59
CA GLU A 13 9.05 4.99 -8.75
C GLU A 13 9.06 6.29 -9.56
N ARG A 14 7.88 6.85 -9.86
CA ARG A 14 7.77 8.11 -10.60
C ARG A 14 8.35 9.30 -9.85
N ARG A 15 8.19 9.34 -8.52
CA ARG A 15 8.81 10.35 -7.66
C ARG A 15 10.34 10.24 -7.70
N GLU A 16 10.88 9.04 -7.53
CA GLU A 16 12.33 8.79 -7.59
C GLU A 16 12.90 9.16 -8.96
N GLU A 17 12.23 8.78 -10.06
CA GLU A 17 12.62 9.15 -11.42
C GLU A 17 12.74 10.67 -11.62
N MET A 18 11.80 11.46 -11.09
CA MET A 18 11.86 12.93 -11.21
C MET A 18 13.01 13.52 -10.39
N LEU A 19 13.24 13.03 -9.16
CA LEU A 19 14.33 13.52 -8.31
C LEU A 19 15.73 13.14 -8.83
N ASP A 20 15.84 11.98 -9.48
CA ASP A 20 17.09 11.48 -10.08
C ASP A 20 17.38 12.11 -11.46
N GLN A 21 16.37 12.70 -12.12
CA GLN A 21 16.55 13.32 -13.43
C GLN A 21 17.09 14.75 -13.34
N PHE A 22 16.56 15.54 -12.41
CA PHE A 22 16.73 16.99 -12.40
C PHE A 22 17.68 17.50 -11.32
N ASP A 23 18.24 18.68 -11.54
CA ASP A 23 19.05 19.45 -10.60
C ASP A 23 18.50 20.88 -10.45
N LEU A 24 18.33 21.32 -9.20
CA LEU A 24 17.94 22.68 -8.84
C LEU A 24 19.12 23.66 -8.77
N GLY A 25 20.36 23.16 -8.66
CA GLY A 25 21.56 23.98 -8.46
C GLY A 25 21.96 24.83 -9.67
N GLY A 26 21.66 24.35 -10.89
CA GLY A 26 22.11 24.95 -12.14
C GLY A 26 21.77 26.44 -12.35
N ILE A 27 20.68 26.94 -11.79
CA ILE A 27 20.25 28.34 -11.94
C ILE A 27 21.30 29.31 -11.33
N TYR A 28 21.89 28.94 -10.19
CA TYR A 28 22.90 29.78 -9.54
C TYR A 28 24.22 29.76 -10.29
N ASP A 29 24.60 28.59 -10.78
CA ASP A 29 25.86 28.39 -11.46
C ASP A 29 25.91 29.19 -12.77
N GLU A 30 24.81 29.24 -13.55
CA GLU A 30 24.72 30.04 -14.78
C GLU A 30 24.91 31.55 -14.52
N ILE A 31 24.24 32.09 -13.49
CA ILE A 31 24.32 33.52 -13.19
C ILE A 31 25.73 33.86 -12.67
N ASN A 32 26.31 33.00 -11.84
CA ASN A 32 27.65 33.21 -11.34
C ASN A 32 28.70 33.14 -12.47
N GLU A 33 28.57 32.19 -13.40
CA GLU A 33 29.44 32.06 -14.58
C GLU A 33 29.36 33.32 -15.46
N THR A 34 28.15 33.84 -15.72
CA THR A 34 27.97 35.06 -16.51
C THR A 34 28.61 36.29 -15.84
N LEU A 35 28.51 36.41 -14.51
CA LEU A 35 29.16 37.49 -13.76
C LEU A 35 30.69 37.37 -13.78
N ASP A 36 31.20 36.14 -13.70
CA ASP A 36 32.64 35.88 -13.77
C ASP A 36 33.18 36.21 -15.18
N ASP A 37 32.41 35.94 -16.25
CA ASP A 37 32.72 36.34 -17.62
C ASP A 37 32.76 37.87 -17.80
N VAL A 38 31.79 38.59 -17.23
CA VAL A 38 31.78 40.08 -17.24
C VAL A 38 33.03 40.65 -16.57
N VAL A 39 33.44 40.06 -15.43
CA VAL A 39 34.65 40.48 -14.71
C VAL A 39 35.91 40.16 -15.53
N ALA A 40 35.95 39.01 -16.21
CA ALA A 40 37.06 38.64 -17.07
C ALA A 40 37.20 39.61 -18.27
N GLU A 41 36.10 39.93 -18.96
CA GLU A 41 36.09 40.86 -20.09
C GLU A 41 36.55 42.27 -19.67
N GLU A 42 36.14 42.75 -18.49
CA GLU A 42 36.62 44.04 -17.97
C GLU A 42 38.12 44.00 -17.64
N ARG A 43 38.64 42.88 -17.12
CA ARG A 43 40.08 42.71 -16.85
C ARG A 43 40.90 42.75 -18.13
N ASP A 44 40.43 42.07 -19.17
CA ASP A 44 41.09 42.05 -20.48
C ASP A 44 41.13 43.46 -21.09
N ALA A 45 40.03 44.21 -21.01
CA ALA A 45 40.00 45.61 -21.45
C ALA A 45 40.94 46.53 -20.64
N ILE A 46 41.12 46.25 -19.34
CA ILE A 46 42.11 46.94 -18.50
C ILE A 46 43.53 46.68 -18.98
N GLU A 47 43.86 45.44 -19.29
CA GLU A 47 45.18 45.06 -19.78
C GLU A 47 45.46 45.68 -21.16
N ASP A 48 44.49 45.61 -22.07
CA ASP A 48 44.58 46.19 -23.42
C ASP A 48 44.77 47.72 -23.37
N HIS A 49 44.04 48.42 -22.49
CA HIS A 49 44.20 49.86 -22.33
C HIS A 49 45.62 50.24 -21.87
N VAL A 50 46.21 49.47 -20.95
CA VAL A 50 47.59 49.68 -20.50
C VAL A 50 48.58 49.39 -21.64
N ALA A 51 48.39 48.31 -22.39
CA ALA A 51 49.25 47.92 -23.50
C ALA A 51 49.23 48.96 -24.65
N ASP A 52 48.05 49.45 -25.03
CA ASP A 52 47.88 50.48 -26.06
C ASP A 52 48.51 51.82 -25.64
N THR A 53 48.36 52.18 -24.36
CA THR A 53 48.94 53.41 -23.82
C THR A 53 50.46 53.32 -23.76
N ALA A 54 51.02 52.15 -23.40
CA ALA A 54 52.45 51.88 -23.44
C ALA A 54 53.02 51.96 -24.88
N ALA A 55 52.27 51.51 -25.88
CA ALA A 55 52.66 51.58 -27.29
C ALA A 55 52.65 53.01 -27.87
N SER A 56 51.89 53.94 -27.26
CA SER A 56 51.80 55.34 -27.69
C SER A 56 53.09 56.16 -27.47
N GLY A 57 53.95 55.72 -26.53
CA GLY A 57 55.22 56.38 -26.20
C GLY A 57 55.11 57.62 -25.30
N ASP A 58 53.90 57.98 -24.82
CA ASP A 58 53.71 59.04 -23.81
C ASP A 58 53.86 58.46 -22.40
N GLN A 59 55.01 58.72 -21.78
CA GLN A 59 55.34 58.18 -20.47
C GLN A 59 54.41 58.65 -19.35
N ARG A 60 53.85 59.87 -19.44
CA ARG A 60 52.90 60.35 -18.43
C ARG A 60 51.55 59.66 -18.58
N ALA A 61 51.10 59.41 -19.80
CA ALA A 61 49.86 58.68 -20.05
C ALA A 61 49.98 57.22 -19.55
N ASN A 62 51.13 56.59 -19.79
CA ASN A 62 51.41 55.24 -19.32
C ASN A 62 51.38 55.11 -17.79
N ASP A 63 52.05 56.03 -17.06
CA ASP A 63 52.05 56.01 -15.59
C ASP A 63 50.63 56.18 -15.00
N ILE A 64 49.76 56.95 -15.68
CA ILE A 64 48.36 57.15 -15.26
C ILE A 64 47.51 55.91 -15.56
N ALA A 65 47.68 55.29 -16.73
CA ALA A 65 46.98 54.07 -17.10
C ALA A 65 47.34 52.90 -16.16
N GLU A 66 48.62 52.76 -15.80
CA GLU A 66 49.09 51.74 -14.86
C GLU A 66 48.58 51.97 -13.42
N ALA A 67 48.52 53.23 -12.96
CA ALA A 67 47.92 53.54 -11.67
C ALA A 67 46.40 53.26 -11.64
N SER A 68 45.70 53.58 -12.73
CA SER A 68 44.26 53.33 -12.89
C SER A 68 43.93 51.83 -12.96
N SER A 69 44.76 51.04 -13.67
CA SER A 69 44.55 49.59 -13.80
C SER A 69 44.71 48.87 -12.46
N ILE A 70 45.67 49.28 -11.63
CA ILE A 70 45.86 48.72 -10.29
C ILE A 70 44.63 49.00 -9.41
N ASP A 71 44.10 50.23 -9.43
CA ASP A 71 42.93 50.59 -8.63
C ASP A 71 41.68 49.82 -9.06
N LYS A 72 41.44 49.73 -10.38
CA LYS A 72 40.31 48.96 -10.94
C LYS A 72 40.41 47.46 -10.65
N ASN A 73 41.58 46.85 -10.84
CA ASN A 73 41.78 45.44 -10.51
C ASN A 73 41.61 45.16 -9.01
N LEU A 74 42.06 46.08 -8.14
CA LEU A 74 41.84 45.97 -6.71
C LEU A 74 40.34 46.04 -6.36
N GLN A 75 39.57 46.90 -7.02
CA GLN A 75 38.11 46.96 -6.84
C GLN A 75 37.43 45.65 -7.28
N LEU A 76 37.85 45.06 -8.40
CA LEU A 76 37.35 43.77 -8.88
C LEU A 76 37.74 42.61 -7.95
N ASP A 77 38.95 42.61 -7.37
CA ASP A 77 39.41 41.61 -6.40
C ASP A 77 38.69 41.72 -5.05
N MET A 78 38.17 42.91 -4.71
CA MET A 78 37.41 43.15 -3.47
C MET A 78 35.91 42.86 -3.61
N LEU A 79 35.44 42.41 -4.78
CA LEU A 79 34.06 41.99 -4.94
C LEU A 79 33.73 40.82 -3.99
N PRO A 80 32.62 40.88 -3.24
CA PRO A 80 32.20 39.74 -2.42
C PRO A 80 32.01 38.48 -3.28
N PRO A 81 32.29 37.28 -2.75
CA PRO A 81 32.14 36.03 -3.50
C PRO A 81 30.67 35.64 -3.71
N ASP A 82 29.74 36.23 -2.94
CA ASP A 82 28.31 36.01 -3.07
C ASP A 82 27.69 36.82 -4.23
N LEU A 83 26.64 36.26 -4.83
CA LEU A 83 26.04 36.75 -6.06
C LEU A 83 25.46 38.18 -5.92
N ALA A 84 24.73 38.43 -4.83
CA ALA A 84 24.17 39.76 -4.53
C ALA A 84 25.28 40.80 -4.34
N GLY A 85 26.35 40.44 -3.63
CA GLY A 85 27.53 41.28 -3.44
C GLY A 85 28.26 41.61 -4.74
N LYS A 86 28.45 40.63 -5.63
CA LYS A 86 29.02 40.85 -6.98
C LYS A 86 28.16 41.82 -7.78
N VAL A 87 26.85 41.61 -7.85
CA VAL A 87 25.91 42.49 -8.57
C VAL A 87 25.97 43.90 -8.02
N LYS A 88 25.91 44.08 -6.70
CA LYS A 88 25.98 45.40 -6.05
C LYS A 88 27.32 46.11 -6.31
N GLY A 89 28.42 45.37 -6.24
CA GLY A 89 29.74 45.90 -6.51
C GLY A 89 29.85 46.40 -7.95
N LEU A 90 29.47 45.55 -8.91
CA LEU A 90 29.49 45.87 -10.35
C LEU A 90 28.49 46.98 -10.73
N GLN A 91 27.35 47.09 -10.06
CA GLN A 91 26.40 48.17 -10.31
C GLN A 91 26.98 49.55 -9.96
N SER A 92 27.84 49.62 -8.94
CA SER A 92 28.55 50.84 -8.54
C SER A 92 29.91 51.03 -9.23
N TYR A 93 30.35 50.04 -10.01
CA TYR A 93 31.64 50.02 -10.68
C TYR A 93 31.61 50.81 -11.98
N GLU A 94 32.68 51.55 -12.25
CA GLU A 94 32.85 52.31 -13.49
C GLU A 94 33.57 51.45 -14.53
N PHE A 95 32.83 50.86 -15.47
CA PHE A 95 33.36 50.00 -16.52
C PHE A 95 34.23 50.76 -17.51
N MET A 96 35.31 50.12 -17.96
CA MET A 96 36.11 50.60 -19.09
C MET A 96 35.73 49.91 -20.40
N SER A 97 35.35 48.64 -20.34
CA SER A 97 34.82 47.89 -21.48
C SER A 97 33.33 48.23 -21.70
N PRO A 98 32.97 48.84 -22.85
CA PRO A 98 31.56 49.00 -23.20
C PRO A 98 30.87 47.64 -23.42
N GLU A 99 31.60 46.62 -23.86
CA GLU A 99 31.11 45.25 -24.02
C GLU A 99 30.76 44.61 -22.67
N ALA A 100 31.66 44.68 -21.68
CA ALA A 100 31.39 44.16 -20.33
C ALA A 100 30.22 44.88 -19.66
N ARG A 101 30.11 46.20 -19.87
CA ARG A 101 28.97 46.99 -19.39
C ARG A 101 27.66 46.51 -20.01
N GLN A 102 27.65 46.29 -21.32
CA GLN A 102 26.47 45.82 -22.03
C GLN A 102 26.05 44.43 -21.53
N GLN A 103 26.99 43.49 -21.39
CA GLN A 103 26.71 42.14 -20.88
C GLN A 103 26.13 42.19 -19.46
N PHE A 104 26.70 43.03 -18.58
CA PHE A 104 26.17 43.24 -17.23
C PHE A 104 24.75 43.82 -17.25
N ASP A 105 24.52 44.88 -18.03
CA ASP A 105 23.20 45.51 -18.13
C ASP A 105 22.16 44.53 -18.72
N GLU A 106 22.53 43.72 -19.72
CA GLU A 106 21.69 42.66 -20.29
C GLU A 106 21.36 41.57 -19.27
N LEU A 107 22.35 41.13 -18.47
CA LEU A 107 22.13 40.16 -17.40
C LEU A 107 21.15 40.71 -16.36
N ILE A 108 21.33 41.96 -15.92
CA ILE A 108 20.43 42.59 -14.94
C ILE A 108 19.01 42.74 -15.48
N GLU A 109 18.85 43.17 -16.73
CA GLU A 109 17.53 43.27 -17.34
C GLU A 109 16.88 41.90 -17.54
N ARG A 110 17.65 40.85 -17.90
CA ARG A 110 17.17 39.46 -17.95
C ARG A 110 16.70 38.98 -16.58
N LEU A 111 17.50 39.17 -15.54
CA LEU A 111 17.18 38.75 -14.17
C LEU A 111 15.96 39.49 -13.62
N LYS A 112 15.86 40.81 -13.83
CA LYS A 112 14.65 41.57 -13.44
C LYS A 112 13.41 41.02 -14.12
N LYS A 113 13.51 40.72 -15.42
CA LYS A 113 12.41 40.16 -16.19
C LYS A 113 12.02 38.77 -15.68
N GLU A 114 12.98 37.88 -15.43
CA GLU A 114 12.75 36.53 -14.93
C GLU A 114 12.17 36.53 -13.51
N VAL A 115 12.66 37.38 -12.60
CA VAL A 115 12.10 37.53 -11.25
C VAL A 115 10.67 38.07 -11.30
N ALA A 116 10.43 39.11 -12.10
CA ALA A 116 9.09 39.66 -12.28
C ALA A 116 8.12 38.64 -12.90
N GLN A 117 8.60 37.86 -13.87
CA GLN A 117 7.81 36.84 -14.55
C GLN A 117 7.52 35.64 -13.65
N SER A 118 8.52 35.14 -12.89
CA SER A 118 8.33 34.05 -11.93
C SER A 118 7.29 34.40 -10.86
N GLN A 119 7.28 35.65 -10.38
CA GLN A 119 6.31 36.10 -9.37
C GLN A 119 4.89 36.25 -9.93
N PHE A 120 4.76 36.47 -11.22
CA PHE A 120 3.49 36.50 -11.92
C PHE A 120 2.96 35.09 -12.20
N ASP A 121 3.81 34.21 -12.73
CA ASP A 121 3.50 32.80 -12.97
C ASP A 121 3.05 32.12 -11.67
N GLN A 122 3.64 32.51 -10.53
CA GLN A 122 3.22 32.08 -9.18
C GLN A 122 1.75 32.38 -8.86
N MET A 123 1.15 33.44 -9.41
CA MET A 123 -0.13 33.97 -8.91
C MET A 123 -1.24 33.98 -9.96
N ALA A 124 -0.90 34.20 -11.23
CA ALA A 124 -1.89 34.38 -12.27
C ALA A 124 -2.06 33.17 -13.21
N GLY A 125 -1.22 32.14 -13.16
CA GLY A 125 -1.34 30.94 -14.04
C GLY A 125 -1.33 31.23 -15.55
N ALA A 126 -1.12 32.48 -15.96
CA ALA A 126 -1.29 32.95 -17.32
C ALA A 126 0.07 33.03 -18.00
N MET A 127 0.23 32.30 -19.12
CA MET A 127 1.44 32.30 -19.96
C MET A 127 1.61 33.61 -20.77
N GLY A 128 1.49 34.77 -20.13
CA GLY A 128 1.57 36.09 -20.74
C GLY A 128 2.87 36.83 -20.37
N GLN A 129 3.51 37.46 -21.36
CA GLN A 129 4.62 38.39 -21.13
C GLN A 129 4.05 39.75 -20.71
N MET A 130 4.38 40.24 -19.51
CA MET A 130 3.97 41.58 -19.05
C MET A 130 5.14 42.55 -18.90
N GLN A 131 4.81 43.84 -18.95
CA GLN A 131 5.75 44.97 -18.90
C GLN A 131 5.73 45.60 -17.49
N PRO A 132 6.73 46.40 -17.12
CA PRO A 132 6.81 47.04 -15.79
C PRO A 132 5.61 47.92 -15.40
N GLU A 133 4.75 48.29 -16.35
CA GLU A 133 3.56 49.15 -16.15
C GLU A 133 2.39 48.37 -15.52
N ASP A 134 2.45 47.04 -15.49
CA ASP A 134 1.37 46.17 -15.02
C ASP A 134 1.45 45.81 -13.51
N LEU A 135 2.44 46.38 -12.80
CA LEU A 135 2.67 46.13 -11.37
C LEU A 135 1.63 46.80 -10.45
N ALA A 136 1.06 47.94 -10.86
CA ALA A 136 0.07 48.65 -10.05
C ALA A 136 -1.27 47.90 -9.94
N PRO A 137 -1.87 47.37 -11.03
CA PRO A 137 -3.05 46.51 -10.95
C PRO A 137 -2.86 45.27 -10.06
N MET A 138 -1.66 44.70 -10.04
CA MET A 138 -1.33 43.52 -9.21
C MET A 138 -1.32 43.86 -7.72
N LYS A 139 -0.80 45.03 -7.35
CA LYS A 139 -0.81 45.52 -5.97
C LYS A 139 -2.22 45.75 -5.45
N ASP A 140 -3.08 46.34 -6.29
CA ASP A 140 -4.49 46.57 -5.95
C ASP A 140 -5.23 45.24 -5.72
N MET A 141 -5.00 44.26 -6.60
CA MET A 141 -5.53 42.89 -6.49
C MET A 141 -5.10 42.20 -5.20
N MET A 142 -3.82 42.29 -4.83
CA MET A 142 -3.29 41.71 -3.59
C MET A 142 -3.89 42.34 -2.33
N ALA A 143 -4.01 43.67 -2.32
CA ALA A 143 -4.61 44.39 -1.20
C ALA A 143 -6.09 44.02 -1.03
N GLU A 144 -6.84 43.92 -2.13
CA GLU A 144 -8.25 43.52 -2.12
C GLU A 144 -8.42 42.06 -1.65
N LEU A 145 -7.55 41.16 -2.10
CA LEU A 145 -7.59 39.77 -1.68
C LEU A 145 -7.26 39.59 -0.20
N ASN A 146 -6.21 40.25 0.31
CA ASN A 146 -5.88 40.23 1.74
C ASN A 146 -7.06 40.76 2.57
N GLN A 147 -7.71 41.84 2.11
CA GLN A 147 -8.92 42.35 2.76
C GLN A 147 -10.06 41.34 2.76
N MET A 148 -10.28 40.61 1.67
CA MET A 148 -11.32 39.57 1.58
C MET A 148 -11.04 38.40 2.52
N ILE A 149 -9.77 38.00 2.68
CA ILE A 149 -9.39 36.95 3.64
C ILE A 149 -9.63 37.43 5.07
N GLU A 150 -9.29 38.69 5.38
CA GLU A 150 -9.58 39.28 6.69
C GLU A 150 -11.09 39.34 7.00
N GLN A 151 -11.91 39.71 6.02
CA GLN A 151 -13.38 39.72 6.14
C GLN A 151 -13.90 38.31 6.42
N ARG A 152 -13.46 37.30 5.66
CA ARG A 152 -13.79 35.89 5.89
C ARG A 152 -13.40 35.44 7.30
N ASN A 153 -12.20 35.77 7.75
CA ASN A 153 -11.71 35.43 9.09
C ASN A 153 -12.51 36.10 10.22
N GLN A 154 -13.15 37.24 9.94
CA GLN A 154 -14.06 37.94 10.85
C GLN A 154 -15.51 37.40 10.79
N GLY A 155 -15.79 36.45 9.90
CA GLY A 155 -17.12 35.89 9.66
C GLY A 155 -18.03 36.78 8.80
N GLU A 156 -17.45 37.73 8.07
CA GLU A 156 -18.12 38.53 7.05
C GLU A 156 -18.10 37.82 5.69
N GLU A 157 -19.06 38.11 4.81
CA GLU A 157 -19.16 37.51 3.47
C GLU A 157 -18.45 38.44 2.46
N PRO A 158 -17.27 38.05 1.93
CA PRO A 158 -16.51 38.88 1.01
C PRO A 158 -17.15 38.94 -0.39
N ASP A 159 -16.98 40.07 -1.09
CA ASP A 159 -17.50 40.29 -2.44
C ASP A 159 -16.61 39.64 -3.52
N PHE A 160 -16.68 38.31 -3.61
CA PHE A 160 -15.89 37.53 -4.56
C PHE A 160 -16.29 37.79 -6.03
N GLU A 161 -17.59 38.00 -6.30
CA GLU A 161 -18.08 38.29 -7.66
C GLU A 161 -17.53 39.63 -8.16
N GLY A 162 -17.56 40.67 -7.31
CA GLY A 162 -16.95 41.97 -7.62
C GLY A 162 -15.42 41.93 -7.77
N PHE A 163 -14.74 41.04 -7.03
CA PHE A 163 -13.30 40.80 -7.19
C PHE A 163 -12.99 40.18 -8.56
N MET A 164 -13.72 39.14 -8.96
CA MET A 164 -13.55 38.49 -10.27
C MET A 164 -13.90 39.42 -11.43
N ASP A 165 -14.88 40.32 -11.28
CA ASP A 165 -15.19 41.34 -12.29
C ASP A 165 -14.03 42.34 -12.51
N ARG A 166 -13.24 42.63 -11.46
CA ARG A 166 -12.10 43.57 -11.51
C ARG A 166 -10.77 42.89 -11.88
N HIS A 167 -10.57 41.66 -11.43
CA HIS A 167 -9.28 40.98 -11.43
C HIS A 167 -9.32 39.58 -12.08
N GLY A 168 -10.44 39.14 -12.63
CA GLY A 168 -10.60 37.80 -13.22
C GLY A 168 -9.67 37.51 -14.40
N ASP A 169 -9.17 38.55 -15.10
CA ASP A 169 -8.17 38.40 -16.17
C ASP A 169 -6.85 37.78 -15.67
N PHE A 170 -6.59 37.82 -14.36
CA PHE A 170 -5.42 37.20 -13.73
C PHE A 170 -5.63 35.72 -13.40
N PHE A 171 -6.82 35.14 -13.55
CA PHE A 171 -7.08 33.75 -13.10
C PHE A 171 -7.70 32.92 -14.22
N PRO A 172 -6.89 32.26 -15.07
CA PRO A 172 -7.37 31.46 -16.19
C PRO A 172 -8.10 30.18 -15.75
N GLU A 173 -7.87 29.72 -14.52
CA GLU A 173 -8.64 28.62 -13.91
C GLU A 173 -10.10 28.98 -13.64
N ASN A 174 -10.42 30.27 -13.59
CA ASN A 174 -11.78 30.79 -13.35
C ASN A 174 -12.48 30.14 -12.14
N PRO A 175 -11.93 30.33 -10.92
CA PRO A 175 -12.46 29.71 -9.69
C PRO A 175 -13.91 30.14 -9.43
N GLU A 176 -14.74 29.20 -8.98
CA GLU A 176 -16.17 29.43 -8.69
C GLU A 176 -16.39 30.04 -7.29
N SER A 177 -15.39 29.95 -6.41
CA SER A 177 -15.47 30.48 -5.04
C SER A 177 -14.14 31.05 -4.55
N LEU A 178 -14.22 31.88 -3.50
CA LEU A 178 -13.03 32.37 -2.81
C LEU A 178 -12.19 31.22 -2.23
N ASP A 179 -12.82 30.18 -1.69
CA ASP A 179 -12.10 29.05 -1.10
C ASP A 179 -11.27 28.29 -2.15
N GLU A 180 -11.84 28.07 -3.34
CA GLU A 180 -11.15 27.45 -4.48
C GLU A 180 -9.99 28.32 -4.99
N LEU A 181 -10.19 29.63 -5.09
CA LEU A 181 -9.12 30.56 -5.44
C LEU A 181 -7.95 30.49 -4.43
N LEU A 182 -8.27 30.50 -3.13
CA LEU A 182 -7.26 30.44 -2.07
C LEU A 182 -6.53 29.09 -2.06
N GLU A 183 -7.20 27.99 -2.38
CA GLU A 183 -6.61 26.66 -2.50
C GLU A 183 -5.59 26.59 -3.65
N ILE A 184 -5.95 27.06 -4.84
CA ILE A 184 -5.04 27.13 -6.01
C ILE A 184 -3.79 27.96 -5.68
N MET A 185 -3.98 29.10 -5.00
CA MET A 185 -2.85 29.94 -4.61
C MET A 185 -1.99 29.33 -3.50
N ALA A 186 -2.60 28.58 -2.58
CA ALA A 186 -1.88 27.88 -1.53
C ALA A 186 -1.02 26.75 -2.11
N GLU A 187 -1.53 25.98 -3.08
CA GLU A 187 -0.76 24.94 -3.79
C GLU A 187 0.51 25.51 -4.44
N ARG A 188 0.37 26.61 -5.19
CA ARG A 188 1.50 27.26 -5.86
C ARG A 188 2.54 27.81 -4.88
N MET A 189 2.09 28.46 -3.80
CA MET A 189 3.00 28.94 -2.77
C MET A 189 3.69 27.81 -2.01
N ALA A 190 2.99 26.72 -1.72
CA ALA A 190 3.57 25.56 -1.08
C ALA A 190 4.66 24.92 -1.96
N ALA A 191 4.43 24.80 -3.27
CA ALA A 191 5.44 24.31 -4.22
C ALA A 191 6.70 25.20 -4.25
N MET A 192 6.54 26.52 -4.23
CA MET A 192 7.66 27.47 -4.17
C MET A 192 8.40 27.40 -2.82
N GLN A 193 7.66 27.28 -1.71
CA GLN A 193 8.26 27.11 -0.39
C GLN A 193 9.05 25.78 -0.32
N ALA A 194 8.51 24.71 -0.91
CA ALA A 194 9.18 23.41 -1.04
C ALA A 194 10.47 23.53 -1.87
N MET A 195 10.45 24.30 -2.97
CA MET A 195 11.64 24.62 -3.74
C MET A 195 12.69 25.33 -2.90
N MET A 196 12.30 26.40 -2.19
CA MET A 196 13.22 27.14 -1.32
C MET A 196 13.76 26.25 -0.20
N ASN A 197 12.93 25.38 0.37
CA ASN A 197 13.29 24.40 1.38
C ASN A 197 14.31 23.36 0.87
N SER A 198 14.23 23.03 -0.43
CA SER A 198 15.09 22.07 -1.12
C SER A 198 16.46 22.65 -1.51
N LEU A 199 16.58 23.98 -1.59
CA LEU A 199 17.86 24.68 -1.77
C LEU A 199 18.69 24.69 -0.48
N THR A 200 20.01 24.77 -0.63
CA THR A 200 20.93 24.92 0.51
C THR A 200 20.66 26.23 1.26
N PRO A 201 20.94 26.29 2.59
CA PRO A 201 20.74 27.51 3.37
C PRO A 201 21.45 28.74 2.78
N GLU A 202 22.66 28.55 2.24
CA GLU A 202 23.47 29.60 1.62
C GLU A 202 22.83 30.13 0.32
N GLN A 203 22.42 29.22 -0.57
CA GLN A 203 21.73 29.57 -1.82
C GLN A 203 20.44 30.34 -1.53
N ARG A 204 19.60 29.82 -0.62
CA ARG A 204 18.33 30.44 -0.22
C ARG A 204 18.52 31.89 0.23
N GLN A 205 19.53 32.14 1.06
CA GLN A 205 19.83 33.49 1.54
C GLN A 205 20.24 34.41 0.38
N GLN A 206 21.08 33.93 -0.53
CA GLN A 206 21.54 34.71 -1.68
C GLN A 206 20.40 35.10 -2.64
N LEU A 207 19.47 34.18 -2.94
CA LEU A 207 18.29 34.53 -3.76
C LEU A 207 17.39 35.55 -3.07
N GLN A 208 17.18 35.42 -1.75
CA GLN A 208 16.39 36.39 -1.00
C GLN A 208 17.03 37.78 -1.05
N GLU A 209 18.35 37.88 -0.90
CA GLU A 209 19.09 39.14 -0.99
C GLU A 209 19.06 39.73 -2.41
N LEU A 210 19.25 38.89 -3.44
CA LEU A 210 19.16 39.32 -4.85
C LEU A 210 17.75 39.83 -5.18
N SER A 211 16.72 39.08 -4.79
CA SER A 211 15.31 39.44 -4.99
C SER A 211 14.97 40.77 -4.30
N ALA A 212 15.42 40.94 -3.05
CA ALA A 212 15.25 42.19 -2.30
C ALA A 212 15.99 43.39 -2.91
N GLN A 213 17.10 43.16 -3.61
CA GLN A 213 17.86 44.22 -4.29
C GLN A 213 17.25 44.60 -5.65
N LEU A 214 16.70 43.63 -6.37
CA LEU A 214 16.06 43.87 -7.68
C LEU A 214 14.67 44.50 -7.53
N MET A 215 14.00 44.30 -6.39
CA MET A 215 12.71 44.93 -6.07
C MET A 215 12.89 46.23 -5.26
N ASP A 216 12.33 47.33 -5.75
CA ASP A 216 12.34 48.65 -5.08
C ASP A 216 10.96 49.01 -4.47
N ASP A 217 10.04 48.05 -4.32
CA ASP A 217 8.67 48.29 -3.80
C ASP A 217 8.42 47.53 -2.48
N MET A 218 8.59 48.23 -1.35
CA MET A 218 8.34 47.69 -0.01
C MET A 218 6.87 47.33 0.24
N ASP A 219 5.93 48.00 -0.42
CA ASP A 219 4.51 47.76 -0.16
C ASP A 219 4.09 46.41 -0.75
N LEU A 220 4.60 46.07 -1.94
CA LEU A 220 4.31 44.79 -2.58
C LEU A 220 4.83 43.61 -1.75
N GLN A 221 6.07 43.70 -1.26
CA GLN A 221 6.67 42.67 -0.38
C GLN A 221 5.82 42.42 0.86
N TRP A 222 5.28 43.49 1.46
CA TRP A 222 4.41 43.38 2.63
C TRP A 222 3.10 42.66 2.31
N GLN A 223 2.47 42.98 1.18
CA GLN A 223 1.23 42.33 0.75
C GLN A 223 1.42 40.83 0.48
N THR A 224 2.52 40.45 -0.19
CA THR A 224 2.86 39.03 -0.43
C THR A 224 3.10 38.27 0.87
N GLN A 225 3.81 38.89 1.83
CA GLN A 225 4.08 38.25 3.11
C GLN A 225 2.79 38.03 3.92
N GLN A 226 1.87 39.00 3.92
CA GLN A 226 0.57 38.84 4.58
C GLN A 226 -0.26 37.72 3.93
N LEU A 227 -0.31 37.69 2.61
CA LEU A 227 -1.05 36.66 1.88
C LEU A 227 -0.51 35.26 2.18
N ALA A 228 0.81 35.07 2.13
CA ALA A 228 1.45 33.80 2.45
C ALA A 228 1.11 33.31 3.87
N GLN A 229 1.14 34.23 4.85
CA GLN A 229 0.75 33.90 6.22
C GLN A 229 -0.73 33.47 6.30
N HIS A 230 -1.62 34.20 5.63
CA HIS A 230 -3.04 33.87 5.61
C HIS A 230 -3.34 32.52 4.96
N LEU A 231 -2.66 32.17 3.86
CA LEU A 231 -2.83 30.88 3.22
C LEU A 231 -2.29 29.73 4.07
N GLN A 232 -1.14 29.91 4.74
CA GLN A 232 -0.60 28.91 5.65
C GLN A 232 -1.51 28.66 6.86
N GLU A 233 -2.16 29.71 7.38
CA GLU A 233 -3.15 29.59 8.47
C GLU A 233 -4.45 28.93 8.00
N ALA A 234 -4.91 29.21 6.77
CA ALA A 234 -6.15 28.67 6.21
C ALA A 234 -6.03 27.21 5.74
N PHE A 235 -4.86 26.81 5.24
CA PHE A 235 -4.58 25.48 4.70
C PHE A 235 -3.37 24.84 5.39
N PRO A 236 -3.48 24.48 6.68
CA PRO A 236 -2.36 23.89 7.43
C PRO A 236 -2.00 22.47 6.96
N ASP A 237 -2.92 21.77 6.30
CA ASP A 237 -2.74 20.40 5.82
C ASP A 237 -1.96 20.32 4.48
N MET A 238 -1.65 21.47 3.86
CA MET A 238 -0.75 21.57 2.71
C MET A 238 0.69 21.24 3.11
N ASN A 239 1.48 20.75 2.15
CA ASN A 239 2.86 20.28 2.39
C ASN A 239 3.89 21.43 2.45
N TRP A 240 3.67 22.44 3.30
CA TRP A 240 4.51 23.64 3.43
C TRP A 240 5.96 23.35 3.84
N ASP A 241 6.16 22.28 4.62
CA ASP A 241 7.46 21.85 5.13
C ASP A 241 8.17 20.86 4.19
N ALA A 242 7.64 20.63 2.98
CA ALA A 242 8.23 19.71 2.03
C ALA A 242 9.68 20.10 1.71
N ASN A 243 10.54 19.08 1.64
CA ASN A 243 11.90 19.19 1.16
C ASN A 243 12.20 18.02 0.23
N TYR A 244 12.92 18.32 -0.85
CA TYR A 244 13.27 17.36 -1.88
C TYR A 244 14.77 17.40 -2.10
N GLU A 245 15.40 16.22 -2.08
CA GLU A 245 16.80 16.06 -2.41
C GLU A 245 16.89 15.67 -3.89
N PHE A 246 17.43 16.57 -4.71
CA PHE A 246 17.67 16.35 -6.13
C PHE A 246 19.05 15.72 -6.32
N GLY A 247 19.11 14.70 -7.19
CA GLY A 247 20.33 13.94 -7.47
C GLY A 247 20.71 13.89 -8.94
N GLY A 248 19.96 14.57 -9.81
CA GLY A 248 20.14 14.52 -11.25
C GLY A 248 21.21 15.45 -11.80
N ASP A 249 21.37 15.41 -13.12
CA ASP A 249 22.31 16.22 -13.89
C ASP A 249 21.61 17.28 -14.76
N GLN A 250 20.28 17.15 -14.97
CA GLN A 250 19.53 18.05 -15.84
C GLN A 250 19.14 19.33 -15.09
N GLN A 251 19.82 20.41 -15.42
CA GLN A 251 19.55 21.74 -14.87
C GLN A 251 18.14 22.19 -15.23
N LEU A 252 17.38 22.63 -14.21
CA LEU A 252 16.06 23.23 -14.38
C LEU A 252 16.18 24.74 -14.46
N ASN A 253 15.38 25.37 -15.33
CA ASN A 253 15.11 26.81 -15.21
C ASN A 253 14.02 27.07 -14.15
N MET A 254 13.82 28.33 -13.78
CA MET A 254 12.91 28.70 -12.70
C MET A 254 11.45 28.22 -12.94
N PRO A 255 10.84 28.40 -14.13
CA PRO A 255 9.50 27.86 -14.42
C PRO A 255 9.43 26.32 -14.43
N GLU A 256 10.41 25.64 -15.00
CA GLU A 256 10.45 24.17 -15.01
C GLU A 256 10.60 23.62 -13.58
N ALA A 257 11.37 24.29 -12.73
CA ALA A 257 11.53 23.90 -11.34
C ALA A 257 10.22 24.01 -10.56
N THR A 258 9.42 25.07 -10.77
CA THR A 258 8.10 25.19 -10.13
C THR A 258 7.13 24.11 -10.61
N ASP A 259 7.13 23.79 -11.91
CA ASP A 259 6.28 22.74 -12.48
C ASP A 259 6.63 21.35 -11.92
N VAL A 260 7.93 21.05 -11.80
CA VAL A 260 8.42 19.80 -11.19
C VAL A 260 8.03 19.72 -9.72
N MET A 261 8.12 20.83 -8.97
CA MET A 261 7.72 20.87 -7.55
C MET A 261 6.23 20.65 -7.36
N GLN A 262 5.39 21.25 -8.21
CA GLN A 262 3.95 21.03 -8.16
C GLN A 262 3.63 19.55 -8.39
N GLN A 263 4.19 18.94 -9.43
CA GLN A 263 4.02 17.50 -9.71
C GLN A 263 4.50 16.60 -8.56
N LEU A 264 5.62 16.92 -7.93
CA LEU A 264 6.11 16.18 -6.75
C LEU A 264 5.15 16.31 -5.57
N GLY A 265 4.61 17.50 -5.32
CA GLY A 265 3.58 17.74 -4.31
C GLY A 265 2.30 16.95 -4.58
N ASP A 266 1.86 16.89 -5.84
CA ASP A 266 0.70 16.11 -6.26
C ASP A 266 0.89 14.61 -6.04
N LEU A 267 2.08 14.09 -6.38
CA LEU A 267 2.44 12.70 -6.15
C LEU A 267 2.41 12.37 -4.65
N ASP A 268 2.94 13.25 -3.81
CA ASP A 268 2.96 13.07 -2.36
C ASP A 268 1.55 13.13 -1.74
N SER A 269 0.73 14.10 -2.18
CA SER A 269 -0.66 14.23 -1.77
C SER A 269 -1.48 12.99 -2.14
N LEU A 270 -1.39 12.55 -3.39
CA LEU A 270 -2.06 11.34 -3.86
C LEU A 270 -1.55 10.09 -3.13
N GLN A 271 -0.25 10.01 -2.87
CA GLN A 271 0.33 8.92 -2.08
C GLN A 271 -0.25 8.89 -0.66
N GLN A 272 -0.34 10.03 0.00
CA GLN A 272 -0.89 10.15 1.35
C GLN A 272 -2.38 9.79 1.38
N MET A 273 -3.16 10.25 0.39
CA MET A 273 -4.56 9.87 0.22
C MET A 273 -4.69 8.35 0.06
N LEU A 274 -3.93 7.73 -0.84
CA LEU A 274 -3.99 6.28 -1.09
C LEU A 274 -3.50 5.45 0.10
N GLN A 275 -2.51 5.92 0.87
CA GLN A 275 -2.08 5.27 2.11
C GLN A 275 -3.15 5.32 3.20
N ASN A 276 -3.89 6.43 3.28
CA ASN A 276 -4.98 6.62 4.23
C ASN A 276 -6.30 6.00 3.75
N ALA A 277 -6.44 5.71 2.45
CA ALA A 277 -7.63 5.17 1.81
C ALA A 277 -7.86 3.66 2.06
N SER A 278 -7.68 3.24 3.31
CA SER A 278 -8.15 1.93 3.82
C SER A 278 -9.68 1.79 3.85
N ASN A 279 -10.41 2.86 3.51
CA ASN A 279 -11.87 2.94 3.54
C ASN A 279 -12.43 3.23 2.12
N PRO A 280 -13.48 2.52 1.65
CA PRO A 280 -14.25 2.87 0.46
C PRO A 280 -14.60 4.35 0.30
N SER A 281 -14.94 5.04 1.40
CA SER A 281 -15.33 6.46 1.35
C SER A 281 -14.17 7.36 0.92
N ALA A 282 -12.96 7.10 1.43
CA ALA A 282 -11.77 7.86 1.07
C ALA A 282 -11.33 7.58 -0.38
N LEU A 283 -11.53 6.35 -0.87
CA LEU A 283 -11.29 6.02 -2.28
C LEU A 283 -12.27 6.70 -3.24
N ALA A 284 -13.44 7.14 -2.76
CA ALA A 284 -14.41 7.90 -3.55
C ALA A 284 -14.13 9.41 -3.58
N GLU A 285 -13.30 9.90 -2.66
CA GLU A 285 -12.88 11.31 -2.57
C GLU A 285 -11.69 11.61 -3.50
N VAL A 286 -10.99 10.58 -3.99
CA VAL A 286 -9.87 10.75 -4.93
C VAL A 286 -10.38 11.20 -6.30
N ASP A 287 -9.85 12.31 -6.80
CA ASP A 287 -10.16 12.81 -8.14
C ASP A 287 -9.61 11.86 -9.24
N PRO A 288 -10.48 11.22 -10.05
CA PRO A 288 -10.05 10.33 -11.12
C PRO A 288 -9.25 11.03 -12.21
N GLN A 289 -9.45 12.33 -12.45
CA GLN A 289 -8.69 13.08 -13.46
C GLN A 289 -7.23 13.22 -13.03
N ARG A 290 -7.00 13.61 -11.78
CA ARG A 290 -5.65 13.73 -11.21
C ARG A 290 -4.88 12.41 -11.21
N VAL A 291 -5.57 11.31 -10.91
CA VAL A 291 -4.97 9.96 -11.00
C VAL A 291 -4.62 9.59 -12.45
N GLU A 292 -5.47 9.94 -13.42
CA GLU A 292 -5.20 9.66 -14.83
C GLU A 292 -3.97 10.44 -15.33
N GLU A 293 -3.79 11.68 -14.90
CA GLU A 293 -2.61 12.50 -15.22
C GLU A 293 -1.31 11.93 -14.63
N LEU A 294 -1.34 11.55 -13.36
CA LEU A 294 -0.12 11.14 -12.62
C LEU A 294 0.24 9.67 -12.82
N LEU A 295 -0.75 8.78 -12.83
CA LEU A 295 -0.57 7.33 -12.86
C LEU A 295 -1.08 6.65 -14.13
N GLY A 296 -1.71 7.42 -15.02
CA GLY A 296 -2.30 6.93 -16.25
C GLY A 296 -3.72 6.39 -16.08
N ARG A 297 -4.39 6.25 -17.23
CA ARG A 297 -5.79 5.84 -17.32
C ARG A 297 -6.10 4.46 -16.71
N GLU A 298 -5.18 3.50 -16.82
CA GLU A 298 -5.40 2.16 -16.24
C GLU A 298 -5.56 2.22 -14.71
N SER A 299 -4.74 3.04 -14.06
CA SER A 299 -4.77 3.25 -12.61
C SER A 299 -6.05 3.94 -12.17
N ALA A 300 -6.48 4.97 -12.89
CA ALA A 300 -7.76 5.64 -12.64
C ALA A 300 -8.96 4.70 -12.78
N GLU A 301 -9.02 3.90 -13.84
CA GLU A 301 -10.08 2.89 -14.05
C GLU A 301 -10.05 1.78 -12.98
N ALA A 302 -8.87 1.42 -12.47
CA ALA A 302 -8.73 0.43 -11.41
C ALA A 302 -9.21 0.99 -10.06
N LEU A 303 -8.88 2.24 -9.72
CA LEU A 303 -9.36 2.92 -8.51
C LEU A 303 -10.88 3.07 -8.51
N GLN A 304 -11.45 3.51 -9.64
CA GLN A 304 -12.90 3.64 -9.78
C GLN A 304 -13.61 2.29 -9.57
N ARG A 305 -13.08 1.21 -10.17
CA ARG A 305 -13.61 -0.15 -9.98
C ARG A 305 -13.48 -0.64 -8.54
N MET A 306 -12.39 -0.31 -7.84
CA MET A 306 -12.21 -0.66 -6.43
C MET A 306 -13.20 0.09 -5.54
N SER A 307 -13.40 1.39 -5.77
CA SER A 307 -14.40 2.20 -5.07
C SER A 307 -15.82 1.67 -5.28
N GLU A 308 -16.20 1.39 -6.54
CA GLU A 308 -17.50 0.79 -6.87
C GLU A 308 -17.69 -0.58 -6.19
N MET A 309 -16.67 -1.44 -6.23
CA MET A 309 -16.71 -2.74 -5.59
C MET A 309 -16.89 -2.64 -4.09
N ALA A 310 -16.13 -1.76 -3.43
CA ALA A 310 -16.21 -1.55 -2.00
C ALA A 310 -17.60 -1.02 -1.59
N ARG A 311 -18.17 -0.07 -2.36
CA ARG A 311 -19.55 0.42 -2.18
C ARG A 311 -20.58 -0.70 -2.33
N LEU A 312 -20.48 -1.51 -3.38
CA LEU A 312 -21.39 -2.64 -3.61
C LEU A 312 -21.30 -3.69 -2.49
N LEU A 313 -20.10 -3.94 -1.94
CA LEU A 313 -19.92 -4.85 -0.81
C LEU A 313 -20.60 -4.32 0.46
N GLU A 314 -20.51 -3.03 0.75
CA GLU A 314 -21.20 -2.40 1.89
C GLU A 314 -22.72 -2.39 1.70
N GLU A 315 -23.22 -1.95 0.53
CA GLU A 315 -24.65 -1.91 0.20
C GLU A 315 -25.33 -3.27 0.33
N ASN A 316 -24.62 -4.35 -0.02
CA ASN A 316 -25.13 -5.72 0.07
C ASN A 316 -24.95 -6.35 1.47
N GLY A 317 -24.37 -5.62 2.43
CA GLY A 317 -24.05 -6.09 3.78
C GLY A 317 -23.00 -7.20 3.79
N LEU A 318 -22.10 -7.20 2.80
CA LEU A 318 -20.98 -8.13 2.66
C LEU A 318 -19.69 -7.56 3.27
N ALA A 319 -19.56 -6.24 3.32
CA ALA A 319 -18.51 -5.56 4.08
C ALA A 319 -19.13 -4.59 5.08
N GLN A 320 -18.38 -4.27 6.13
CA GLN A 320 -18.72 -3.24 7.11
C GLN A 320 -17.46 -2.45 7.45
N ASN A 321 -17.62 -1.16 7.72
CA ASN A 321 -16.54 -0.33 8.20
C ASN A 321 -16.46 -0.43 9.74
N THR A 322 -15.34 -0.97 10.24
CA THR A 322 -15.01 -1.05 11.67
C THR A 322 -13.73 -0.25 11.89
N GLU A 323 -13.78 0.83 12.69
CA GLU A 323 -12.61 1.66 13.03
C GLU A 323 -11.81 2.18 11.80
N GLY A 324 -12.51 2.51 10.71
CA GLY A 324 -11.88 3.02 9.49
C GLY A 324 -11.33 1.94 8.55
N ARG A 325 -11.57 0.65 8.85
CA ARG A 325 -11.16 -0.48 8.01
C ARG A 325 -12.38 -1.23 7.48
N LEU A 326 -12.32 -1.58 6.20
CA LEU A 326 -13.33 -2.41 5.57
C LEU A 326 -13.13 -3.88 5.97
N GLU A 327 -14.01 -4.40 6.82
CA GLU A 327 -14.00 -5.79 7.28
C GLU A 327 -15.12 -6.59 6.62
N LEU A 328 -14.86 -7.87 6.31
CA LEU A 328 -15.86 -8.75 5.71
C LEU A 328 -16.87 -9.23 6.76
N THR A 329 -18.16 -9.13 6.44
CA THR A 329 -19.20 -9.59 7.35
C THR A 329 -19.26 -11.13 7.44
N PRO A 330 -19.84 -11.72 8.50
CA PRO A 330 -20.10 -13.15 8.59
C PRO A 330 -20.94 -13.71 7.43
N ARG A 331 -21.71 -12.86 6.73
CA ARG A 331 -22.46 -13.24 5.54
C ARG A 331 -21.53 -13.36 4.33
N ALA A 332 -20.61 -12.41 4.13
CA ALA A 332 -19.61 -12.51 3.07
C ALA A 332 -18.69 -13.70 3.24
N LEU A 333 -18.19 -13.94 4.46
CA LEU A 333 -17.35 -15.10 4.76
C LEU A 333 -18.02 -16.43 4.38
N ARG A 334 -19.33 -16.56 4.68
CA ARG A 334 -20.12 -17.73 4.28
C ARG A 334 -20.27 -17.83 2.76
N ALA A 335 -20.57 -16.72 2.08
CA ALA A 335 -20.71 -16.69 0.64
C ALA A 335 -19.39 -17.06 -0.08
N ILE A 336 -18.27 -16.49 0.35
CA ILE A 336 -16.93 -16.80 -0.18
C ILE A 336 -16.60 -18.27 0.08
N GLY A 337 -16.84 -18.76 1.30
CA GLY A 337 -16.60 -20.16 1.65
C GLY A 337 -17.46 -21.14 0.85
N GLN A 338 -18.73 -20.81 0.58
CA GLN A 338 -19.62 -21.61 -0.25
C GLN A 338 -19.19 -21.61 -1.73
N ASN A 339 -18.81 -20.45 -2.27
CA ASN A 339 -18.28 -20.35 -3.63
C ASN A 339 -16.96 -21.13 -3.76
N ALA A 340 -16.03 -20.96 -2.82
CA ALA A 340 -14.78 -21.73 -2.80
C ALA A 340 -15.04 -23.24 -2.72
N LEU A 341 -16.01 -23.67 -1.92
CA LEU A 341 -16.42 -25.08 -1.84
C LEU A 341 -17.02 -25.56 -3.18
N GLY A 342 -17.87 -24.75 -3.81
CA GLY A 342 -18.48 -25.03 -5.12
C GLY A 342 -17.45 -25.15 -6.24
N ASP A 343 -16.51 -24.21 -6.32
CA ASP A 343 -15.42 -24.20 -7.29
C ASP A 343 -14.55 -25.47 -7.18
N LEU A 344 -14.24 -25.87 -5.95
CA LEU A 344 -13.49 -27.11 -5.69
C LEU A 344 -14.31 -28.36 -6.05
N PHE A 345 -15.60 -28.43 -5.70
CA PHE A 345 -16.43 -29.58 -6.07
C PHE A 345 -16.66 -29.71 -7.58
N ASN A 346 -16.80 -28.60 -8.30
CA ASN A 346 -16.99 -28.61 -9.75
C ASN A 346 -15.75 -29.18 -10.45
N LYS A 347 -14.55 -28.72 -10.07
CA LYS A 347 -13.29 -29.31 -10.57
C LYS A 347 -13.18 -30.80 -10.27
N LEU A 348 -13.60 -31.21 -9.08
CA LEU A 348 -13.61 -32.62 -8.69
C LEU A 348 -14.54 -33.51 -9.52
N MET A 349 -15.64 -32.95 -10.04
CA MET A 349 -16.56 -33.67 -10.92
C MET A 349 -16.00 -33.80 -12.33
N ASP A 350 -15.30 -32.78 -12.83
CA ASP A 350 -14.68 -32.80 -14.16
C ASP A 350 -13.51 -33.81 -14.24
N ASP A 351 -12.68 -33.91 -13.19
CA ASP A 351 -11.56 -34.87 -13.10
C ASP A 351 -12.02 -36.33 -12.90
N LYS A 352 -13.29 -36.56 -12.50
CA LYS A 352 -13.84 -37.91 -12.21
C LYS A 352 -14.68 -38.51 -13.33
N ILE A 353 -14.70 -37.91 -14.53
CA ILE A 353 -15.29 -38.51 -15.75
C ILE A 353 -14.39 -39.68 -16.22
N GLY A 354 -14.36 -40.76 -15.43
CA GLY A 354 -13.54 -41.93 -15.75
C GLY A 354 -13.62 -43.08 -14.74
N SER A 355 -13.94 -42.85 -13.47
CA SER A 355 -14.07 -43.96 -12.51
C SER A 355 -14.99 -43.64 -11.33
N HIS A 356 -15.97 -44.54 -11.16
CA HIS A 356 -17.03 -44.61 -10.15
C HIS A 356 -18.25 -43.70 -10.32
N ARG A 357 -19.35 -44.33 -10.77
CA ARG A 357 -20.74 -43.86 -10.58
C ARG A 357 -20.95 -43.57 -9.10
N ILE A 358 -20.98 -42.30 -8.73
CA ILE A 358 -21.54 -41.86 -7.46
C ILE A 358 -23.06 -41.91 -7.64
N ASN A 359 -23.72 -42.87 -6.99
CA ASN A 359 -25.17 -42.82 -6.85
C ASN A 359 -25.52 -41.54 -6.09
N ARG A 360 -26.22 -40.65 -6.78
CA ARG A 360 -26.76 -39.40 -6.26
C ARG A 360 -27.91 -39.73 -5.32
N THR A 361 -27.61 -40.01 -4.04
CA THR A 361 -28.59 -39.87 -2.96
C THR A 361 -28.61 -38.42 -2.52
N GLY A 362 -29.81 -37.84 -2.44
CA GLY A 362 -30.05 -36.41 -2.30
C GLY A 362 -29.35 -35.77 -1.10
N VAL A 363 -28.95 -34.52 -1.28
CA VAL A 363 -28.51 -33.63 -0.21
C VAL A 363 -29.78 -33.12 0.49
N GLY A 364 -30.16 -33.79 1.57
CA GLY A 364 -31.30 -33.42 2.39
C GLY A 364 -31.22 -34.13 3.75
N HIS A 365 -31.45 -33.38 4.83
CA HIS A 365 -31.51 -33.90 6.21
C HIS A 365 -32.82 -34.64 6.52
N GLU A 366 -33.41 -35.35 5.55
CA GLU A 366 -34.46 -36.28 5.94
C GLU A 366 -33.81 -37.45 6.64
N ARG A 367 -34.07 -37.50 7.96
CA ARG A 367 -33.82 -38.66 8.81
C ARG A 367 -34.42 -39.86 8.12
N ALA A 368 -33.58 -40.66 7.46
CA ALA A 368 -33.99 -42.00 7.16
C ALA A 368 -34.02 -42.71 8.52
N TYR A 369 -35.21 -42.85 9.10
CA TYR A 369 -35.47 -43.83 10.15
C TYR A 369 -35.30 -45.20 9.50
N GLU A 370 -34.04 -45.57 9.21
CA GLU A 370 -33.71 -46.88 8.67
C GLU A 370 -33.82 -47.88 9.80
N THR A 371 -34.62 -48.90 9.58
CA THR A 371 -34.81 -50.01 10.49
C THR A 371 -34.05 -51.21 9.89
N LYS A 372 -33.49 -52.08 10.73
CA LYS A 372 -32.94 -53.37 10.28
C LYS A 372 -33.51 -54.54 11.11
N PRO A 373 -33.65 -55.74 10.50
CA PRO A 373 -33.97 -56.95 11.26
C PRO A 373 -33.00 -57.17 12.42
N TYR A 374 -33.54 -57.56 13.57
CA TYR A 374 -32.76 -57.82 14.77
C TYR A 374 -31.88 -59.07 14.60
N GLU A 375 -30.57 -58.93 14.82
CA GLU A 375 -29.63 -60.03 14.89
C GLU A 375 -29.08 -60.20 16.31
N PHE A 376 -28.71 -61.43 16.67
CA PHE A 376 -28.18 -61.72 18.00
C PHE A 376 -26.89 -60.92 18.25
N GLY A 377 -26.93 -60.01 19.22
CA GLY A 377 -25.82 -59.09 19.56
C GLY A 377 -26.14 -57.61 19.33
N ASP A 378 -27.25 -57.29 18.67
CA ASP A 378 -27.71 -55.91 18.51
C ASP A 378 -28.30 -55.34 19.81
N ASN A 379 -28.22 -54.01 19.98
CA ASN A 379 -28.92 -53.31 21.05
C ASN A 379 -30.44 -53.46 20.86
N PHE A 380 -31.14 -53.85 21.93
CA PHE A 380 -32.59 -54.13 21.91
C PHE A 380 -33.44 -52.84 21.90
N ASN A 381 -33.22 -51.98 20.91
CA ASN A 381 -34.00 -50.77 20.65
C ASN A 381 -35.02 -51.04 19.54
N LEU A 382 -36.09 -51.74 19.89
CA LEU A 382 -37.12 -52.20 18.94
C LEU A 382 -37.91 -51.03 18.35
N ASN A 383 -38.03 -50.99 17.03
CA ASN A 383 -39.09 -50.22 16.38
C ASN A 383 -40.40 -51.01 16.52
N ILE A 384 -41.22 -50.60 17.50
CA ILE A 384 -42.46 -51.32 17.85
C ILE A 384 -43.44 -51.32 16.66
N GLU A 385 -43.56 -50.20 15.94
CA GLU A 385 -44.46 -50.08 14.80
C GLU A 385 -44.11 -51.08 13.69
N GLN A 386 -42.85 -51.10 13.26
CA GLN A 386 -42.36 -51.99 12.22
C GLN A 386 -42.42 -53.45 12.66
N THR A 387 -42.07 -53.73 13.91
CA THR A 387 -42.13 -55.08 14.49
C THR A 387 -43.55 -55.63 14.49
N VAL A 388 -44.52 -54.82 14.95
CA VAL A 388 -45.93 -55.21 14.95
C VAL A 388 -46.47 -55.34 13.52
N ARG A 389 -46.05 -54.47 12.59
CA ARG A 389 -46.41 -54.56 11.17
C ARG A 389 -45.90 -55.86 10.54
N ASN A 390 -44.67 -56.25 10.82
CA ASN A 390 -44.10 -57.52 10.35
C ASN A 390 -44.90 -58.71 10.89
N ALA A 391 -45.23 -58.70 12.19
CA ALA A 391 -46.02 -59.75 12.83
C ALA A 391 -47.46 -59.86 12.28
N ILE A 392 -48.11 -58.73 12.00
CA ILE A 392 -49.44 -58.69 11.37
C ILE A 392 -49.37 -59.17 9.91
N SER A 393 -48.33 -58.78 9.16
CA SER A 393 -48.11 -59.25 7.80
C SER A 393 -47.90 -60.76 7.72
N ARG A 394 -47.28 -61.35 8.75
CA ARG A 394 -47.03 -62.80 8.84
C ARG A 394 -48.28 -63.60 9.22
N ASN A 395 -49.04 -63.15 10.21
CA ASN A 395 -50.14 -63.91 10.80
C ASN A 395 -51.56 -63.48 10.34
N GLY A 396 -51.68 -62.41 9.55
CA GLY A 396 -52.97 -61.86 9.11
C GLY A 396 -53.66 -61.02 10.19
N GLN A 397 -54.81 -60.43 9.85
CA GLN A 397 -55.59 -59.59 10.77
C GLN A 397 -56.29 -60.45 11.83
N GLY A 398 -55.80 -60.42 13.07
CA GLY A 398 -56.39 -61.11 14.21
C GLY A 398 -55.73 -60.73 15.53
N THR A 399 -56.52 -60.68 16.61
CA THR A 399 -56.03 -60.44 17.97
C THR A 399 -56.14 -61.72 18.80
N PRO A 400 -55.13 -62.10 19.59
CA PRO A 400 -53.89 -61.36 19.86
C PRO A 400 -52.81 -61.54 18.78
N VAL A 401 -52.01 -60.49 18.54
CA VAL A 401 -50.84 -60.54 17.64
C VAL A 401 -49.70 -61.27 18.34
N GLY A 402 -49.36 -62.47 17.86
CA GLY A 402 -48.21 -63.23 18.38
C GLY A 402 -46.90 -62.79 17.73
N LEU A 403 -45.99 -62.21 18.51
CA LEU A 403 -44.66 -61.78 18.09
C LEU A 403 -43.65 -62.94 18.13
N THR A 404 -42.80 -63.04 17.12
CA THR A 404 -41.65 -63.94 17.06
C THR A 404 -40.36 -63.14 16.85
N PRO A 405 -39.17 -63.68 17.19
CA PRO A 405 -37.90 -62.97 17.01
C PRO A 405 -37.65 -62.50 15.58
N ASP A 406 -38.13 -63.22 14.56
CA ASP A 406 -38.00 -62.85 13.15
C ASP A 406 -38.80 -61.61 12.77
N ASP A 407 -39.78 -61.22 13.59
CA ASP A 407 -40.56 -59.99 13.37
C ASP A 407 -39.84 -58.75 13.90
N PHE A 408 -38.82 -58.93 14.76
CA PHE A 408 -38.16 -57.83 15.45
C PHE A 408 -37.34 -56.98 14.50
N GLU A 409 -37.66 -55.70 14.49
CA GLU A 409 -37.02 -54.66 13.71
C GLU A 409 -36.48 -53.64 14.68
N ILE A 410 -35.20 -53.27 14.56
CA ILE A 410 -34.53 -52.34 15.46
C ILE A 410 -34.23 -51.02 14.76
N GLU A 411 -34.34 -49.93 15.51
CA GLU A 411 -33.98 -48.61 15.00
C GLU A 411 -32.46 -48.48 14.92
N ARG A 412 -31.96 -48.12 13.74
CA ARG A 412 -30.53 -47.85 13.56
C ARG A 412 -30.20 -46.53 14.22
N THR A 413 -29.55 -46.57 15.37
CA THR A 413 -29.04 -45.37 16.03
C THR A 413 -27.70 -45.02 15.40
N GLU A 414 -27.65 -44.01 14.53
CA GLU A 414 -26.37 -43.43 14.12
C GLU A 414 -25.72 -42.74 15.32
N MET A 415 -24.65 -43.34 15.85
CA MET A 415 -23.73 -42.60 16.69
C MET A 415 -22.98 -41.61 15.79
N THR A 416 -23.38 -40.35 15.86
CA THR A 416 -22.57 -39.26 15.30
C THR A 416 -21.31 -39.14 16.15
N THR A 417 -20.22 -39.73 15.67
CA THR A 417 -18.88 -39.53 16.24
C THR A 417 -18.51 -38.07 16.04
N ARG A 418 -18.47 -37.32 17.15
CA ARG A 418 -17.97 -35.95 17.15
C ARG A 418 -16.51 -35.96 16.67
N ALA A 419 -16.17 -35.08 15.75
CA ALA A 419 -14.80 -34.87 15.31
C ALA A 419 -14.29 -33.52 15.81
N SER A 420 -13.04 -33.48 16.24
CA SER A 420 -12.35 -32.28 16.68
C SER A 420 -11.13 -32.08 15.80
N THR A 421 -11.17 -31.04 14.97
CA THR A 421 -10.17 -30.77 13.94
C THR A 421 -9.45 -29.47 14.25
N VAL A 422 -8.11 -29.45 14.16
CA VAL A 422 -7.35 -28.20 14.07
C VAL A 422 -6.74 -28.11 12.69
N LEU A 423 -7.02 -27.02 11.99
CA LEU A 423 -6.43 -26.71 10.69
C LEU A 423 -5.24 -25.76 10.92
N MET A 424 -4.05 -26.24 10.57
CA MET A 424 -2.80 -25.52 10.64
C MET A 424 -2.43 -25.02 9.24
N LEU A 425 -2.31 -23.70 9.10
CA LEU A 425 -1.97 -23.03 7.85
C LEU A 425 -0.58 -22.41 7.95
N ASP A 426 0.30 -22.76 7.02
CA ASP A 426 1.62 -22.14 6.87
C ASP A 426 1.47 -20.71 6.34
N LEU A 427 2.05 -19.75 7.07
CA LEU A 427 2.04 -18.32 6.78
C LEU A 427 3.45 -17.79 6.52
N SER A 428 4.42 -18.69 6.30
CA SER A 428 5.80 -18.32 6.03
C SER A 428 5.96 -17.68 4.65
N LEU A 429 7.04 -16.91 4.48
CA LEU A 429 7.35 -16.17 3.25
C LEU A 429 7.52 -17.08 2.01
N SER A 430 7.78 -18.38 2.15
CA SER A 430 7.86 -19.31 1.00
C SER A 430 6.51 -19.50 0.31
N MET A 431 5.40 -19.46 1.05
CA MET A 431 4.06 -19.66 0.53
C MET A 431 3.66 -18.64 -0.56
N PRO A 432 3.82 -17.31 -0.37
CA PRO A 432 3.55 -16.34 -1.43
C PRO A 432 4.59 -16.39 -2.55
N MET A 433 5.88 -16.63 -2.25
CA MET A 433 6.92 -16.74 -3.29
C MET A 433 6.65 -17.86 -4.31
N ARG A 434 5.87 -18.88 -3.93
CA ARG A 434 5.53 -20.05 -4.74
C ARG A 434 4.06 -20.10 -5.16
N ASP A 435 3.31 -19.00 -5.02
CA ASP A 435 1.88 -18.91 -5.33
C ASP A 435 0.98 -19.93 -4.58
N ASN A 436 1.46 -20.45 -3.44
CA ASN A 436 0.81 -21.46 -2.63
C ASN A 436 -0.16 -20.89 -1.58
N PHE A 437 0.05 -19.62 -1.20
CA PHE A 437 -0.69 -18.96 -0.12
C PHE A 437 -2.20 -18.84 -0.40
N LEU A 438 -2.57 -18.30 -1.56
CA LEU A 438 -3.98 -18.07 -1.91
C LEU A 438 -4.76 -19.40 -2.07
N PRO A 439 -4.24 -20.44 -2.75
CA PRO A 439 -4.86 -21.76 -2.76
C PRO A 439 -5.10 -22.34 -1.36
N ALA A 440 -4.09 -22.29 -0.48
CA ALA A 440 -4.20 -22.82 0.88
C ALA A 440 -5.29 -22.11 1.70
N LYS A 441 -5.38 -20.78 1.55
CA LYS A 441 -6.43 -19.96 2.17
C LYS A 441 -7.83 -20.29 1.65
N LYS A 442 -7.99 -20.46 0.33
CA LYS A 442 -9.27 -20.89 -0.28
C LYS A 442 -9.74 -22.25 0.26
N VAL A 443 -8.83 -23.22 0.35
CA VAL A 443 -9.14 -24.56 0.89
C VAL A 443 -9.53 -24.49 2.36
N THR A 444 -8.82 -23.66 3.14
CA THR A 444 -9.13 -23.41 4.55
C THR A 444 -10.53 -22.81 4.72
N MET A 445 -10.90 -21.84 3.89
CA MET A 445 -12.25 -21.26 3.87
C MET A 445 -13.32 -22.30 3.49
N ALA A 446 -13.05 -23.12 2.47
CA ALA A 446 -13.95 -24.17 2.02
C ALA A 446 -14.18 -25.24 3.10
N LEU A 447 -13.12 -25.71 3.77
CA LEU A 447 -13.22 -26.65 4.89
C LEU A 447 -13.99 -26.06 6.06
N HIS A 448 -13.70 -24.81 6.43
CA HIS A 448 -14.44 -24.13 7.48
C HIS A 448 -15.94 -24.04 7.13
N SER A 449 -16.27 -23.66 5.89
CA SER A 449 -17.65 -23.58 5.41
C SER A 449 -18.34 -24.96 5.43
N LEU A 450 -17.65 -26.01 4.97
CA LEU A 450 -18.17 -27.38 4.95
C LEU A 450 -18.44 -27.90 6.37
N ILE A 451 -17.49 -27.73 7.29
CA ILE A 451 -17.60 -28.19 8.68
C ILE A 451 -18.71 -27.42 9.40
N SER A 452 -18.72 -26.10 9.30
CA SER A 452 -19.71 -25.26 9.97
C SER A 452 -21.13 -25.45 9.42
N SER A 453 -21.28 -25.83 8.15
CA SER A 453 -22.60 -26.06 7.54
C SER A 453 -23.12 -27.49 7.71
N GLN A 454 -22.32 -28.51 7.40
CA GLN A 454 -22.76 -29.92 7.43
C GLN A 454 -22.56 -30.57 8.80
N TYR A 455 -21.65 -30.05 9.62
CA TYR A 455 -21.23 -30.70 10.86
C TYR A 455 -21.18 -29.72 12.06
N PRO A 456 -22.30 -29.04 12.41
CA PRO A 456 -22.31 -27.94 13.38
C PRO A 456 -21.96 -28.34 14.83
N ARG A 457 -21.90 -29.64 15.15
CA ARG A 457 -21.48 -30.15 16.48
C ARG A 457 -19.98 -30.36 16.61
N ASP A 458 -19.26 -30.28 15.52
CA ASP A 458 -17.83 -30.55 15.49
C ASP A 458 -17.01 -29.32 15.83
N TYR A 459 -15.84 -29.59 16.40
CA TYR A 459 -14.90 -28.53 16.74
C TYR A 459 -13.94 -28.29 15.59
N LEU A 460 -13.75 -27.03 15.24
CA LEU A 460 -12.74 -26.57 14.29
C LEU A 460 -11.91 -25.45 14.94
N GLY A 461 -10.63 -25.68 15.15
CA GLY A 461 -9.66 -24.64 15.53
C GLY A 461 -8.79 -24.27 14.32
N LEU A 462 -8.36 -23.01 14.24
CA LEU A 462 -7.44 -22.53 13.19
C LEU A 462 -6.14 -22.04 13.85
N VAL A 463 -5.01 -22.45 13.28
CA VAL A 463 -3.67 -22.09 13.76
C VAL A 463 -2.83 -21.64 12.58
N GLY A 464 -2.27 -20.43 12.65
CA GLY A 464 -1.33 -19.90 11.69
C GLY A 464 0.08 -20.10 12.21
N PHE A 465 1.03 -20.45 11.35
CA PHE A 465 2.43 -20.58 11.77
C PHE A 465 3.41 -20.04 10.72
N ALA A 466 4.39 -19.27 11.19
CA ALA A 466 5.54 -18.75 10.47
C ALA A 466 6.77 -18.88 11.40
N GLU A 467 7.51 -17.81 11.72
CA GLU A 467 8.57 -17.85 12.75
C GLU A 467 8.02 -18.26 14.13
N SER A 468 6.79 -17.84 14.43
CA SER A 468 6.01 -18.29 15.58
C SER A 468 4.62 -18.75 15.14
N ALA A 469 3.82 -19.31 16.06
CA ALA A 469 2.48 -19.80 15.76
C ALA A 469 1.45 -19.10 16.65
N PHE A 470 0.26 -18.89 16.11
CA PHE A 470 -0.84 -18.23 16.81
C PHE A 470 -2.20 -18.84 16.43
N GLU A 471 -3.15 -18.71 17.33
CA GLU A 471 -4.56 -19.09 17.11
C GLU A 471 -5.29 -17.90 16.47
N PHE A 472 -6.14 -18.19 15.50
CA PHE A 472 -7.01 -17.17 14.89
C PHE A 472 -8.41 -17.72 14.65
N ASN A 473 -9.38 -16.83 14.48
CA ASN A 473 -10.77 -17.19 14.22
C ASN A 473 -11.09 -17.13 12.72
N ALA A 474 -12.15 -17.83 12.30
CA ALA A 474 -12.55 -17.84 10.90
C ALA A 474 -12.79 -16.45 10.27
N PRO A 475 -13.31 -15.43 10.99
CA PRO A 475 -13.44 -14.08 10.42
C PRO A 475 -12.12 -13.41 10.09
N GLN A 476 -11.04 -13.77 10.79
CA GLN A 476 -9.72 -13.22 10.56
C GLN A 476 -9.02 -13.89 9.35
N LEU A 477 -9.53 -15.03 8.86
CA LEU A 477 -8.88 -15.78 7.79
C LEU A 477 -8.64 -14.96 6.51
N PRO A 478 -9.58 -14.12 6.00
CA PRO A 478 -9.32 -13.23 4.87
C PRO A 478 -8.27 -12.13 5.15
N GLU A 479 -8.10 -11.73 6.39
CA GLU A 479 -7.14 -10.69 6.80
C GLU A 479 -5.75 -11.25 7.09
N VAL A 480 -5.67 -12.53 7.46
CA VAL A 480 -4.40 -13.22 7.67
C VAL A 480 -3.54 -13.07 6.41
N SER A 481 -2.43 -12.35 6.58
CA SER A 481 -1.33 -12.20 5.64
C SER A 481 -0.17 -13.11 6.04
N TRP A 482 0.78 -13.28 5.12
CA TRP A 482 2.05 -13.92 5.44
C TRP A 482 2.92 -12.97 6.27
N ASP A 483 3.79 -13.54 7.09
CA ASP A 483 4.73 -12.77 7.90
C ASP A 483 6.00 -12.47 7.10
N TYR A 484 6.57 -11.27 7.26
CA TYR A 484 7.92 -10.97 6.75
C TYR A 484 9.01 -11.68 7.59
N ALA A 485 8.65 -12.18 8.78
CA ALA A 485 9.51 -13.01 9.60
C ALA A 485 9.78 -14.37 8.93
N TYR A 486 11.06 -14.67 8.72
CA TYR A 486 11.50 -15.93 8.15
C TYR A 486 11.33 -17.08 9.15
N GLY A 487 10.62 -18.13 8.75
CA GLY A 487 10.56 -19.38 9.51
C GLY A 487 9.27 -20.18 9.31
N THR A 488 9.38 -21.48 9.51
CA THR A 488 8.26 -22.44 9.46
C THR A 488 8.24 -23.22 10.77
N ASN A 489 7.54 -22.70 11.77
CA ASN A 489 7.56 -23.21 13.14
C ASN A 489 6.46 -24.25 13.39
N MET A 490 6.63 -25.42 12.75
CA MET A 490 5.72 -26.56 12.93
C MET A 490 5.63 -27.00 14.40
N GLN A 491 6.75 -26.92 15.12
CA GLN A 491 6.84 -27.28 16.54
C GLN A 491 5.85 -26.45 17.39
N HIS A 492 5.87 -25.13 17.27
CA HIS A 492 4.96 -24.25 18.00
C HIS A 492 3.51 -24.43 17.54
N GLY A 493 3.29 -24.61 16.23
CA GLY A 493 1.98 -24.91 15.68
C GLY A 493 1.35 -26.18 16.29
N PHE A 494 2.12 -27.27 16.38
CA PHE A 494 1.66 -28.50 17.02
C PHE A 494 1.40 -28.34 18.51
N MET A 495 2.20 -27.55 19.24
CA MET A 495 1.93 -27.24 20.65
C MET A 495 0.57 -26.58 20.83
N ILE A 496 0.26 -25.57 20.02
CA ILE A 496 -1.03 -24.84 20.08
C ILE A 496 -2.17 -25.78 19.67
N ALA A 497 -2.03 -26.51 18.57
CA ALA A 497 -3.03 -27.45 18.08
C ALA A 497 -3.39 -28.52 19.13
N ARG A 498 -2.38 -29.10 19.79
CA ARG A 498 -2.58 -30.05 20.90
C ARG A 498 -3.29 -29.40 22.08
N ARG A 499 -2.90 -28.18 22.46
CA ARG A 499 -3.56 -27.42 23.54
C ARG A 499 -5.05 -27.20 23.25
N LEU A 500 -5.40 -26.86 22.00
CA LEU A 500 -6.78 -26.69 21.56
C LEU A 500 -7.56 -28.01 21.62
N LEU A 501 -7.00 -29.08 21.08
CA LEU A 501 -7.62 -30.41 21.04
C LEU A 501 -7.71 -31.09 22.42
N ALA A 502 -6.85 -30.73 23.38
CA ALA A 502 -6.86 -31.29 24.73
C ALA A 502 -8.20 -31.06 25.45
N ARG A 503 -8.87 -29.93 25.16
CA ARG A 503 -10.16 -29.55 25.76
C ARG A 503 -11.37 -30.18 25.05
N GLN A 504 -11.16 -30.87 23.94
CA GLN A 504 -12.21 -31.39 23.09
C GLN A 504 -12.38 -32.90 23.20
N SER A 505 -13.54 -33.40 22.76
CA SER A 505 -13.93 -34.81 22.80
C SER A 505 -14.18 -35.36 21.39
N GLY A 506 -14.23 -36.69 21.28
CA GLY A 506 -14.37 -37.37 20.00
C GLY A 506 -13.04 -37.54 19.27
N THR A 507 -13.10 -37.87 17.98
CA THR A 507 -11.91 -38.16 17.16
C THR A 507 -11.11 -36.89 16.91
N LYS A 508 -9.86 -36.86 17.38
CA LYS A 508 -8.98 -35.68 17.29
C LYS A 508 -8.07 -35.77 16.08
N GLN A 509 -8.01 -34.69 15.30
CA GLN A 509 -7.12 -34.60 14.15
C GLN A 509 -6.54 -33.20 13.96
N ILE A 510 -5.35 -33.16 13.36
CA ILE A 510 -4.68 -31.97 12.86
C ILE A 510 -4.57 -32.12 11.35
N ILE A 511 -4.99 -31.11 10.61
CA ILE A 511 -4.78 -30.99 9.17
C ILE A 511 -3.77 -29.86 8.99
N MET A 512 -2.60 -30.14 8.41
CA MET A 512 -1.56 -29.14 8.18
C MET A 512 -1.38 -28.90 6.68
N ILE A 513 -1.39 -27.64 6.25
CA ILE A 513 -1.10 -27.23 4.87
C ILE A 513 0.20 -26.43 4.88
N THR A 514 1.23 -26.87 4.15
CA THR A 514 2.58 -26.28 4.17
C THR A 514 3.36 -26.58 2.90
N ASP A 515 4.28 -25.67 2.54
CA ASP A 515 5.28 -25.86 1.48
C ASP A 515 6.73 -25.86 2.02
N GLY A 516 6.90 -25.62 3.33
CA GLY A 516 8.17 -25.37 3.98
C GLY A 516 8.68 -26.53 4.85
N GLU A 517 10.00 -26.56 5.04
CA GLU A 517 10.66 -27.41 6.03
C GLU A 517 10.61 -26.78 7.42
N PRO A 518 10.70 -27.56 8.52
CA PRO A 518 10.72 -26.99 9.87
C PRO A 518 12.03 -26.23 10.12
N THR A 519 12.04 -24.93 9.80
CA THR A 519 13.20 -24.04 9.92
C THR A 519 13.24 -23.27 11.23
N ALA A 520 12.13 -23.26 11.98
CA ALA A 520 12.01 -22.57 13.26
C ALA A 520 11.46 -23.46 14.38
N HIS A 521 11.88 -23.20 15.62
CA HIS A 521 11.28 -23.76 16.83
C HIS A 521 11.36 -22.77 18.00
N ILE A 522 10.52 -22.95 19.02
CA ILE A 522 10.63 -22.17 20.27
C ILE A 522 11.66 -22.82 21.19
N GLY A 523 12.71 -22.06 21.49
CA GLY A 523 13.77 -22.51 22.40
C GLY A 523 13.35 -22.52 23.87
N PRO A 524 14.19 -23.05 24.78
CA PRO A 524 13.90 -23.09 26.22
C PRO A 524 13.71 -21.70 26.86
N ASN A 525 14.26 -20.66 26.24
CA ASN A 525 14.13 -19.25 26.63
C ASN A 525 12.81 -18.62 26.19
N GLY A 526 11.93 -19.37 25.52
CA GLY A 526 10.65 -18.89 24.99
C GLY A 526 10.77 -18.02 23.73
N ARG A 527 11.97 -17.88 23.15
CA ARG A 527 12.19 -17.12 21.92
C ARG A 527 12.22 -18.06 20.70
N PRO A 528 11.73 -17.62 19.53
CA PRO A 528 11.91 -18.36 18.30
C PRO A 528 13.40 -18.43 17.95
N TYR A 529 13.83 -19.60 17.51
CA TYR A 529 15.11 -19.86 16.88
C TYR A 529 14.85 -20.22 15.42
N PHE A 530 15.53 -19.55 14.50
CA PHE A 530 15.43 -19.78 13.06
C PHE A 530 16.79 -20.18 12.47
N ASN A 531 16.78 -21.17 11.57
CA ASN A 531 17.95 -21.53 10.77
C ASN A 531 17.52 -22.15 9.43
N TYR A 532 18.16 -21.72 8.33
CA TYR A 532 18.03 -22.35 7.01
C TYR A 532 19.41 -22.74 6.46
N PRO A 533 19.65 -24.02 6.12
CA PRO A 533 18.75 -25.18 6.22
C PRO A 533 18.33 -25.54 7.66
N PRO A 534 17.27 -26.34 7.86
CA PRO A 534 16.80 -26.74 9.19
C PRO A 534 17.89 -27.28 10.12
N ALA A 535 18.02 -26.70 11.31
CA ALA A 535 18.94 -27.22 12.32
C ALA A 535 18.46 -28.58 12.87
N PRO A 536 19.38 -29.51 13.22
CA PRO A 536 19.00 -30.80 13.80
C PRO A 536 18.11 -30.67 15.05
N GLU A 537 18.37 -29.65 15.87
CA GLU A 537 17.59 -29.34 17.08
C GLU A 537 16.14 -28.97 16.74
N THR A 538 15.92 -28.20 15.67
CA THR A 538 14.57 -27.82 15.19
C THR A 538 13.77 -29.05 14.74
N ILE A 539 14.42 -29.97 14.02
CA ILE A 539 13.81 -31.22 13.57
C ILE A 539 13.45 -32.10 14.77
N GLU A 540 14.36 -32.25 15.73
CA GLU A 540 14.11 -33.01 16.94
C GLU A 540 12.96 -32.42 17.78
N ALA A 541 12.94 -31.10 17.94
CA ALA A 541 11.88 -30.39 18.66
C ALA A 541 10.51 -30.59 18.00
N THR A 542 10.44 -30.52 16.67
CA THR A 542 9.22 -30.77 15.90
C THR A 542 8.75 -32.22 16.05
N LEU A 543 9.66 -33.20 15.91
CA LEU A 543 9.32 -34.62 16.07
C LEU A 543 8.89 -34.96 17.51
N LYS A 544 9.45 -34.30 18.52
CA LYS A 544 8.99 -34.45 19.92
C LYS A 544 7.52 -34.07 20.05
N GLU A 545 7.08 -32.99 19.41
CA GLU A 545 5.67 -32.58 19.43
C GLU A 545 4.76 -33.55 18.67
N VAL A 546 5.21 -34.06 17.54
CA VAL A 546 4.48 -35.10 16.78
C VAL A 546 4.32 -36.37 17.64
N ALA A 547 5.38 -36.80 18.34
CA ALA A 547 5.32 -37.98 19.21
C ALA A 547 4.34 -37.79 20.37
N ARG A 548 4.29 -36.57 20.93
CA ARG A 548 3.31 -36.23 21.96
C ARG A 548 1.88 -36.22 21.41
N ALA A 549 1.66 -35.68 20.20
CA ALA A 549 0.35 -35.73 19.53
C ALA A 549 -0.12 -37.18 19.31
N THR A 550 0.79 -38.07 18.86
CA THR A 550 0.49 -39.50 18.70
C THR A 550 0.07 -40.15 20.03
N LYS A 551 0.78 -39.84 21.12
CA LYS A 551 0.46 -40.34 22.46
C LYS A 551 -0.90 -39.88 22.96
N GLU A 552 -1.36 -38.72 22.49
CA GLU A 552 -2.67 -38.13 22.80
C GLU A 552 -3.79 -38.56 21.85
N ASP A 553 -3.53 -39.56 20.99
CA ASP A 553 -4.45 -40.07 19.96
C ASP A 553 -4.93 -38.97 18.99
N ILE A 554 -4.02 -38.05 18.65
CA ILE A 554 -4.25 -36.99 17.67
C ILE A 554 -3.62 -37.41 16.34
N ARG A 555 -4.46 -37.61 15.31
CA ARG A 555 -4.03 -37.94 13.94
C ARG A 555 -3.59 -36.69 13.19
N ILE A 556 -2.43 -36.72 12.55
CA ILE A 556 -1.87 -35.59 11.78
C ILE A 556 -1.93 -35.94 10.28
N ASN A 557 -2.76 -35.22 9.53
CA ASN A 557 -2.81 -35.29 8.08
C ASN A 557 -2.12 -34.06 7.49
N ILE A 558 -1.22 -34.27 6.53
CA ILE A 558 -0.33 -33.22 6.01
C ILE A 558 -0.56 -33.09 4.51
N PHE A 559 -0.86 -31.87 4.06
CA PHE A 559 -0.99 -31.50 2.67
C PHE A 559 0.19 -30.64 2.29
N MET A 560 1.08 -31.25 1.52
CA MET A 560 2.35 -30.72 1.11
C MET A 560 2.27 -30.13 -0.28
N LEU A 561 2.67 -28.87 -0.42
CA LEU A 561 2.73 -28.16 -1.68
C LEU A 561 4.17 -28.16 -2.22
N ASP A 562 4.37 -28.66 -3.43
CA ASP A 562 5.65 -28.67 -4.16
C ASP A 562 6.89 -29.06 -3.31
N PRO A 563 6.86 -30.25 -2.66
CA PRO A 563 7.90 -30.68 -1.72
C PRO A 563 9.24 -30.97 -2.43
N ASN A 564 10.34 -30.54 -1.82
CA ASN A 564 11.66 -31.03 -2.19
C ASN A 564 11.89 -32.46 -1.63
N ASN A 565 12.99 -33.12 -2.06
CA ASN A 565 13.30 -34.49 -1.63
C ASN A 565 13.55 -34.64 -0.13
N TYR A 566 14.07 -33.61 0.53
CA TYR A 566 14.38 -33.64 1.96
C TYR A 566 13.11 -33.55 2.81
N LEU A 567 12.26 -32.58 2.49
CA LEU A 567 10.95 -32.38 3.09
C LEU A 567 10.06 -33.61 2.97
N ARG A 568 10.10 -34.29 1.81
CA ARG A 568 9.42 -35.58 1.61
C ARG A 568 9.86 -36.62 2.65
N GLN A 569 11.17 -36.82 2.84
CA GLN A 569 11.68 -37.79 3.82
C GLN A 569 11.31 -37.42 5.26
N PHE A 570 11.35 -36.13 5.58
CA PHE A 570 10.96 -35.64 6.90
C PHE A 570 9.48 -35.93 7.19
N VAL A 571 8.59 -35.68 6.22
CA VAL A 571 7.16 -35.91 6.36
C VAL A 571 6.81 -37.41 6.36
N GLU A 572 7.51 -38.23 5.59
CA GLU A 572 7.39 -39.70 5.69
C GLU A 572 7.74 -40.20 7.09
N LYS A 573 8.80 -39.67 7.71
CA LYS A 573 9.15 -39.98 9.10
C LYS A 573 8.07 -39.51 10.08
N MET A 574 7.50 -38.32 9.86
CA MET A 574 6.43 -37.78 10.69
C MET A 574 5.17 -38.65 10.63
N THR A 575 4.74 -39.02 9.42
CA THR A 575 3.55 -39.86 9.21
C THR A 575 3.74 -41.28 9.73
N GLN A 576 4.92 -41.88 9.58
CA GLN A 576 5.23 -43.19 10.15
C GLN A 576 5.14 -43.19 11.69
N MET A 577 5.57 -42.09 12.33
CA MET A 577 5.51 -41.94 13.78
C MET A 577 4.10 -41.64 14.31
N ASN A 578 3.27 -40.95 13.53
CA ASN A 578 1.92 -40.56 13.96
C ASN A 578 0.80 -41.54 13.55
N GLY A 579 0.97 -42.28 12.46
CA GLY A 579 -0.11 -43.09 11.87
C GLY A 579 -1.16 -42.25 11.12
N GLY A 580 -0.81 -40.99 10.83
CA GLY A 580 -1.52 -40.09 9.93
C GLY A 580 -1.10 -40.28 8.47
N ARG A 581 -1.45 -39.32 7.61
CA ARG A 581 -1.22 -39.40 6.16
C ARG A 581 -0.56 -38.14 5.63
N ALA A 582 0.21 -38.29 4.55
CA ALA A 582 0.76 -37.18 3.81
C ALA A 582 0.27 -37.23 2.36
N PHE A 583 -0.16 -36.08 1.86
CA PHE A 583 -0.59 -35.86 0.49
C PHE A 583 0.37 -34.88 -0.15
N PHE A 584 0.95 -35.27 -1.26
CA PHE A 584 1.82 -34.40 -2.04
C PHE A 584 1.00 -33.86 -3.20
N THR A 585 0.76 -32.55 -3.21
CA THR A 585 -0.14 -31.90 -4.16
C THR A 585 0.57 -30.69 -4.80
N SER A 586 0.00 -30.20 -5.88
CA SER A 586 0.29 -28.86 -6.39
C SER A 586 -0.76 -27.87 -5.86
N PRO A 587 -0.50 -26.55 -5.92
CA PRO A 587 -1.49 -25.53 -5.57
C PRO A 587 -2.81 -25.66 -6.34
N GLN A 588 -2.79 -26.16 -7.59
CA GLN A 588 -4.01 -26.31 -8.41
C GLN A 588 -4.93 -27.43 -7.91
N ASN A 589 -4.35 -28.50 -7.35
CA ASN A 589 -5.08 -29.72 -6.99
C ASN A 589 -5.28 -29.85 -5.46
N LEU A 590 -4.71 -28.94 -4.66
CA LEU A 590 -4.75 -28.99 -3.20
C LEU A 590 -6.18 -29.21 -2.66
N GLY A 591 -7.14 -28.44 -3.16
CA GLY A 591 -8.51 -28.49 -2.66
C GLY A 591 -9.20 -29.82 -2.90
N ASP A 592 -8.92 -30.48 -4.02
CA ASP A 592 -9.56 -31.74 -4.38
C ASP A 592 -9.13 -32.86 -3.43
N TYR A 593 -7.83 -32.96 -3.17
CA TYR A 593 -7.27 -33.94 -2.25
C TYR A 593 -7.74 -33.71 -0.82
N VAL A 594 -7.72 -32.45 -0.36
CA VAL A 594 -8.12 -32.10 1.01
C VAL A 594 -9.58 -32.44 1.28
N LEU A 595 -10.49 -32.06 0.36
CA LEU A 595 -11.92 -32.28 0.53
C LEU A 595 -12.29 -33.76 0.41
N VAL A 596 -11.74 -34.48 -0.58
CA VAL A 596 -11.99 -35.92 -0.74
C VAL A 596 -11.50 -36.67 0.49
N ASP A 597 -10.30 -36.36 0.96
CA ASP A 597 -9.73 -37.04 2.11
C ASP A 597 -10.55 -36.83 3.38
N PHE A 598 -10.97 -35.58 3.62
CA PHE A 598 -11.82 -35.23 4.76
C PHE A 598 -13.15 -36.00 4.72
N LEU A 599 -13.80 -36.06 3.55
CA LEU A 599 -15.08 -36.75 3.36
C LEU A 599 -14.94 -38.28 3.44
N GLU A 600 -13.88 -38.86 2.88
CA GLU A 600 -13.63 -40.30 2.97
C GLU A 600 -13.32 -40.71 4.41
N HIS A 601 -12.54 -39.92 5.13
CA HIS A 601 -12.27 -40.16 6.54
C HIS A 601 -13.56 -40.14 7.37
N ARG A 602 -14.45 -39.17 7.11
CA ARG A 602 -15.79 -39.10 7.72
C ARG A 602 -16.62 -40.34 7.46
N ARG A 603 -16.70 -40.80 6.19
CA ARG A 603 -17.43 -42.02 5.84
C ARG A 603 -16.89 -43.25 6.58
N ARG A 604 -15.57 -43.37 6.71
CA ARG A 604 -14.94 -44.47 7.45
C ARG A 604 -15.27 -44.42 8.94
N LEU A 605 -15.23 -43.24 9.57
CA LEU A 605 -15.58 -43.07 10.98
C LEU A 605 -17.05 -43.42 11.26
N SER A 606 -17.96 -43.00 10.37
CA SER A 606 -19.38 -43.36 10.45
C SER A 606 -19.60 -44.87 10.26
N ALA A 607 -18.87 -45.51 9.33
CA ALA A 607 -19.04 -46.92 9.02
C ALA A 607 -18.40 -47.87 10.05
N THR A 608 -17.33 -47.46 10.75
CA THR A 608 -16.54 -48.40 11.56
C THR A 608 -16.93 -48.48 13.03
N GLY A 609 -17.72 -47.53 13.57
CA GLY A 609 -18.28 -47.62 14.93
C GLY A 609 -17.28 -48.05 16.01
N ARG A 610 -15.99 -47.78 15.83
CA ARG A 610 -14.95 -48.23 16.76
C ARG A 610 -14.82 -47.23 17.90
N PHE A 611 -15.23 -47.71 19.07
CA PHE A 611 -15.06 -47.11 20.38
C PHE A 611 -13.61 -47.20 20.87
#